data_AF-A0AAE3ZC10-F1
#
_entry.id   AF-A0AAE3ZC10-F1
#
_cell.length_a   1.000
_cell.length_b   1.000
_cell.length_c   1.000
_cell.angle_alpha   90.00
_cell.angle_beta   90.00
_cell.angle_gamma   90.00
#
_symmetry.space_group_name_H-M   'P 1'
#
loop_
_entity.id
_entity.type
_entity.pdbx_description
1 polymer ?
#
loop_
_entity_poly.entity_id
_entity_poly.type
_entity_poly.pdbx_seq_one_letter_code
_entity_poly.pdbx_strand_id
1 'polypeptide(L)'
;MDESDEAVIPLRPGFDVQFRGFHRNQVIDHIEVLEDQLKIVTIDRNEAVRLNSDLRKLYDSTRQDLHDTEQQLKRIESSDTGLPAASQRVQNMLSAAEDEVQTLRERAQHQAEIVRGSAENEADRLVEEAENAAAELRAECSSLLSEVERRRDQMRREHASQVHDMREREHRLRKAIRDEYKAMVSSAQEEANELIARAQQECGQRDAESEQLRLDVQEEIHRKRTELEQLRQTVLSSLGTAADTIDASTTALHAQAPSSDIDQQPPLPDPPPVRLPEQQDNVRTYTIPLNNNGTSLDSAMPVATDGHTTDGHTADGHGTAQRS
;
A
#
# COMPACT_ATOMS: atom_id res chain seq x y z
N MET A 1 -94.32 95.75 9.15
CA MET A 1 -93.04 95.71 8.41
C MET A 1 -93.41 95.69 6.93
N ASP A 2 -94.31 96.56 6.50
CA ASP A 2 -94.11 98.01 6.28
C ASP A 2 -93.39 98.21 4.96
N GLU A 3 -94.16 98.24 3.88
CA GLU A 3 -93.78 98.91 2.63
C GLU A 3 -95.06 99.12 1.81
N SER A 4 -96.00 99.80 2.44
CA SER A 4 -97.14 100.42 1.77
C SER A 4 -96.89 101.92 1.65
N ASP A 5 -95.68 102.31 1.22
CA ASP A 5 -95.49 103.62 0.61
C ASP A 5 -95.91 103.47 -0.84
N GLU A 6 -97.23 103.54 -0.97
CA GLU A 6 -97.99 104.03 -2.10
C GLU A 6 -97.08 104.82 -3.05
N ALA A 7 -96.71 104.19 -4.18
CA ALA A 7 -95.98 104.83 -5.25
C ALA A 7 -96.87 105.94 -5.83
N VAL A 8 -96.89 107.09 -5.16
CA VAL A 8 -97.56 108.30 -5.59
C VAL A 8 -96.87 108.71 -6.88
N ILE A 9 -97.47 108.31 -8.00
CA ILE A 9 -97.12 108.79 -9.33
C ILE A 9 -97.25 110.31 -9.26
N PRO A 10 -96.17 111.09 -9.41
CA PRO A 10 -96.28 112.53 -9.36
C PRO A 10 -97.20 112.98 -10.50
N LEU A 11 -98.39 113.47 -10.18
CA LEU A 11 -99.27 114.10 -11.15
C LEU A 11 -98.52 115.32 -11.68
N ARG A 12 -97.98 115.21 -12.91
CA ARG A 12 -97.28 116.30 -13.57
C ARG A 12 -98.25 117.48 -13.76
N PRO A 13 -97.75 118.73 -13.68
CA PRO A 13 -98.58 119.93 -13.77
C PRO A 13 -99.44 119.87 -15.04
N GLY A 14 -100.73 120.22 -14.90
CA GLY A 14 -101.70 120.14 -15.99
C GLY A 14 -101.27 120.95 -17.22
N PHE A 15 -101.84 120.61 -18.38
CA PHE A 15 -101.54 121.28 -19.64
C PHE A 15 -101.78 122.79 -19.56
N ASP A 16 -100.89 123.59 -20.16
CA ASP A 16 -101.08 125.03 -20.27
C ASP A 16 -102.36 125.37 -21.07
N VAL A 17 -103.03 126.49 -20.75
CA VAL A 17 -104.31 126.91 -21.37
C VAL A 17 -104.09 128.13 -22.29
N GLN A 18 -104.50 128.02 -23.56
CA GLN A 18 -104.55 129.13 -24.53
C GLN A 18 -105.96 129.72 -24.62
N PHE A 19 -106.09 130.92 -25.21
CA PHE A 19 -107.34 131.67 -25.39
C PHE A 19 -108.47 130.88 -26.09
N ARG A 20 -108.14 129.71 -26.66
CA ARG A 20 -109.10 128.69 -27.09
C ARG A 20 -108.53 127.26 -26.90
N GLY A 21 -108.52 126.75 -25.67
CA GLY A 21 -108.25 125.33 -25.36
C GLY A 21 -106.84 125.04 -24.80
N PHE A 22 -106.46 123.77 -24.73
CA PHE A 22 -105.14 123.34 -24.22
C PHE A 22 -104.03 123.46 -25.26
N HIS A 23 -102.78 123.59 -24.80
CA HIS A 23 -101.60 123.51 -25.66
C HIS A 23 -101.51 122.12 -26.32
N ARG A 24 -101.95 122.03 -27.58
CA ARG A 24 -102.04 120.77 -28.34
C ARG A 24 -100.73 119.97 -28.36
N ASN A 25 -99.58 120.63 -28.45
CA ASN A 25 -98.28 119.97 -28.47
C ASN A 25 -97.97 119.28 -27.14
N GLN A 26 -98.25 119.90 -25.99
CA GLN A 26 -98.03 119.29 -24.67
C GLN A 26 -98.91 118.05 -24.43
N VAL A 27 -100.15 118.08 -24.95
CA VAL A 27 -101.07 116.93 -24.86
C VAL A 27 -100.57 115.78 -25.72
N ILE A 28 -100.10 116.06 -26.94
CA ILE A 28 -99.53 115.05 -27.84
C ILE A 28 -98.29 114.42 -27.21
N ASP A 29 -97.33 115.22 -26.74
CA ASP A 29 -96.11 114.71 -26.10
C ASP A 29 -96.44 113.83 -24.88
N HIS A 30 -97.48 114.18 -24.11
CA HIS A 30 -97.89 113.38 -22.95
C HIS A 30 -98.58 112.06 -23.35
N ILE A 31 -99.42 112.08 -24.38
CA ILE A 31 -100.03 110.87 -24.93
C ILE A 31 -98.93 109.95 -25.47
N GLU A 32 -97.94 110.48 -26.18
CA GLU A 32 -96.78 109.71 -26.66
C GLU A 32 -96.00 109.07 -25.50
N VAL A 33 -95.74 109.79 -24.41
CA VAL A 33 -95.09 109.22 -23.21
C VAL A 33 -95.93 108.13 -22.55
N LEU A 34 -97.26 108.31 -22.46
CA LEU A 34 -98.15 107.29 -21.90
C LEU A 34 -98.26 106.06 -22.80
N GLU A 35 -98.29 106.25 -24.12
CA GLU A 35 -98.26 105.17 -25.10
C GLU A 35 -96.96 104.38 -25.01
N ASP A 36 -95.81 105.06 -24.86
CA ASP A 36 -94.50 104.43 -24.63
C ASP A 36 -94.45 103.68 -23.30
N GLN A 37 -94.95 104.26 -22.20
CA GLN A 37 -95.03 103.60 -20.90
C GLN A 37 -95.96 102.38 -20.94
N LEU A 38 -97.12 102.49 -21.59
CA LEU A 38 -98.05 101.37 -21.76
C LEU A 38 -97.40 100.26 -22.60
N LYS A 39 -96.61 100.62 -23.61
CA LYS A 39 -95.87 99.67 -24.43
C LYS A 39 -94.80 98.94 -23.62
N ILE A 40 -94.04 99.64 -22.79
CA ILE A 40 -93.05 99.04 -21.87
C ILE A 40 -93.75 98.10 -20.87
N VAL A 41 -94.81 98.54 -20.19
CA VAL A 41 -95.55 97.70 -19.24
C VAL A 41 -96.16 96.48 -19.93
N THR A 42 -96.61 96.61 -21.18
CA THR A 42 -97.13 95.49 -21.96
C THR A 42 -96.02 94.50 -22.31
N ILE A 43 -94.82 94.99 -22.66
CA ILE A 43 -93.63 94.16 -22.89
C ILE A 43 -93.26 93.40 -21.60
N ASP A 44 -93.14 94.10 -20.48
CA ASP A 44 -92.77 93.52 -19.19
C ASP A 44 -93.82 92.50 -18.72
N ARG A 45 -95.11 92.78 -18.90
CA ARG A 45 -96.19 91.84 -18.60
C ARG A 45 -96.07 90.58 -19.47
N ASN A 46 -95.85 90.74 -20.77
CA ASN A 46 -95.72 89.60 -21.68
C ASN A 46 -94.46 88.79 -21.37
N GLU A 47 -93.36 89.43 -20.98
CA GLU A 47 -92.15 88.77 -20.51
C GLU A 47 -92.38 88.02 -19.19
N ALA A 48 -93.04 88.64 -18.22
CA ALA A 48 -93.40 88.00 -16.95
C ALA A 48 -94.35 86.81 -17.17
N VAL A 49 -95.30 86.90 -18.10
CA VAL A 49 -96.16 85.78 -18.49
C VAL A 49 -95.35 84.66 -19.13
N ARG A 50 -94.39 84.98 -20.01
CA ARG A 50 -93.48 84.00 -20.61
C ARG A 50 -92.65 83.30 -19.53
N LEU A 51 -92.00 84.05 -18.65
CA LEU A 51 -91.20 83.51 -17.55
C LEU A 51 -92.01 82.62 -16.61
N ASN A 52 -93.23 83.03 -16.24
CA ASN A 52 -94.13 82.19 -15.44
C ASN A 52 -94.52 80.91 -16.18
N SER A 53 -94.75 80.98 -17.50
CA SER A 53 -95.05 79.79 -18.29
C SER A 53 -93.86 78.83 -18.36
N ASP A 54 -92.64 79.34 -18.46
CA ASP A 54 -91.43 78.52 -18.53
C ASP A 54 -91.08 77.93 -17.15
N LEU A 55 -91.26 78.68 -16.07
CA LEU A 55 -91.14 78.16 -14.70
C LEU A 55 -92.13 77.03 -14.46
N ARG A 56 -93.39 77.19 -14.86
CA ARG A 56 -94.39 76.12 -14.74
C ARG A 56 -93.97 74.85 -15.48
N LYS A 57 -93.48 74.97 -16.72
CA LYS A 57 -92.95 73.82 -17.46
C LYS A 57 -91.78 73.16 -16.74
N LEU A 58 -90.87 73.95 -16.15
CA LEU A 58 -89.74 73.41 -15.40
C LEU A 58 -90.19 72.70 -14.11
N TYR A 59 -91.16 73.26 -13.39
CA TYR A 59 -91.75 72.62 -12.22
C TYR A 59 -92.48 71.32 -12.58
N ASP A 60 -93.23 71.31 -13.67
CA ASP A 60 -93.93 70.10 -14.13
C ASP A 60 -92.92 69.03 -14.57
N SER A 61 -91.88 69.40 -15.31
CA SER A 61 -90.79 68.49 -15.72
C SER A 61 -90.06 67.90 -14.52
N THR A 62 -89.61 68.74 -13.58
CA THR A 62 -88.87 68.27 -12.39
C THR A 62 -89.74 67.39 -11.48
N ARG A 63 -91.04 67.68 -11.39
CA ARG A 63 -91.98 66.83 -10.65
C ARG A 63 -92.19 65.49 -11.33
N GLN A 64 -92.28 65.48 -12.66
CA GLN A 64 -92.35 64.25 -13.45
C GLN A 64 -91.08 63.40 -13.23
N ASP A 65 -89.89 64.01 -13.34
CA ASP A 65 -88.61 63.33 -13.14
C ASP A 65 -88.46 62.76 -11.73
N LEU A 66 -88.90 63.50 -10.71
CA LEU A 66 -88.91 63.03 -9.32
C LEU A 66 -89.86 61.84 -9.17
N HIS A 67 -91.05 61.90 -9.78
CA HIS A 67 -91.99 60.78 -9.72
C HIS A 67 -91.44 59.53 -10.42
N ASP A 68 -90.81 59.69 -11.59
CA ASP A 68 -90.22 58.59 -12.34
C ASP A 68 -89.05 57.94 -11.58
N THR A 69 -88.19 58.74 -10.94
CA THR A 69 -87.09 58.24 -10.10
C THR A 69 -87.59 57.53 -8.83
N GLU A 70 -88.62 58.06 -8.16
CA GLU A 70 -89.27 57.39 -7.03
C GLU A 70 -89.90 56.06 -7.43
N GLN A 71 -90.56 55.99 -8.58
CA GLN A 71 -91.11 54.74 -9.08
C GLN A 71 -90.00 53.74 -9.41
N GLN A 72 -88.89 54.18 -10.01
CA GLN A 72 -87.76 53.32 -10.31
C GLN A 72 -87.10 52.77 -9.04
N LEU A 73 -86.96 53.60 -8.00
CA LEU A 73 -86.47 53.18 -6.69
C LEU A 73 -87.40 52.13 -6.06
N LYS A 74 -88.71 52.38 -6.03
CA LYS A 74 -89.69 51.42 -5.51
C LYS A 74 -89.65 50.09 -6.25
N ARG A 75 -89.46 50.09 -7.58
CA ARG A 75 -89.30 48.86 -8.37
C ARG A 75 -88.02 48.10 -8.02
N ILE A 76 -86.93 48.79 -7.71
CA ILE A 76 -85.66 48.17 -7.27
C ILE A 76 -85.79 47.62 -5.85
N GLU A 77 -86.51 48.31 -4.96
CA GLU A 77 -86.76 47.84 -3.60
C GLU A 77 -87.72 46.64 -3.55
N SER A 78 -88.76 46.65 -4.41
CA SER A 78 -89.74 45.58 -4.48
C SER A 78 -89.32 44.39 -5.34
N SER A 79 -88.23 44.50 -6.10
CA SER A 79 -87.74 43.35 -6.85
C SER A 79 -87.12 42.33 -5.90
N ASP A 80 -87.33 41.04 -6.16
CA ASP A 80 -86.66 39.93 -5.45
C ASP A 80 -85.12 39.94 -5.64
N THR A 81 -84.61 40.92 -6.39
CA THR A 81 -83.20 41.22 -6.60
C THR A 81 -82.74 42.55 -5.98
N GLY A 82 -83.61 43.24 -5.25
CA GLY A 82 -83.31 44.51 -4.59
C GLY A 82 -82.17 44.42 -3.60
N LEU A 83 -81.67 45.58 -3.15
CA LEU A 83 -80.51 45.70 -2.25
C LEU A 83 -80.52 44.71 -1.05
N PRO A 84 -81.65 44.50 -0.33
CA PRO A 84 -81.69 43.59 0.81
C PRO A 84 -81.47 42.13 0.40
N ALA A 85 -82.15 41.68 -0.67
CA ALA A 85 -82.02 40.33 -1.19
C ALA A 85 -80.63 40.10 -1.82
N ALA A 86 -80.05 41.11 -2.47
CA ALA A 86 -78.68 41.07 -2.97
C ALA A 86 -77.65 40.95 -1.83
N SER A 87 -77.81 41.74 -0.75
CA SER A 87 -76.93 41.65 0.43
C SER A 87 -77.01 40.29 1.10
N GLN A 88 -78.21 39.72 1.24
CA GLN A 88 -78.39 38.38 1.80
C GLN A 88 -77.73 37.31 0.92
N ARG A 89 -77.86 37.40 -0.41
CA ARG A 89 -77.18 36.48 -1.33
C ARG A 89 -75.65 36.58 -1.24
N VAL A 90 -75.11 37.79 -1.14
CA VAL A 90 -73.67 38.00 -0.96
C VAL A 90 -73.19 37.41 0.36
N GLN A 91 -73.96 37.60 1.45
CA GLN A 91 -73.62 37.03 2.74
C GLN A 91 -73.67 35.48 2.73
N ASN A 92 -74.68 34.90 2.08
CA ASN A 92 -74.77 33.46 1.90
C ASN A 92 -73.63 32.92 1.02
N MET A 93 -73.25 33.65 -0.04
CA MET A 93 -72.12 33.29 -0.90
C MET A 93 -70.79 33.38 -0.15
N LEU A 94 -70.60 34.40 0.70
CA LEU A 94 -69.41 34.53 1.53
C LEU A 94 -69.34 33.38 2.54
N SER A 95 -70.44 33.07 3.23
CA SER A 95 -70.51 31.93 4.14
C SER A 95 -70.21 30.61 3.43
N ALA A 96 -70.79 30.40 2.25
CA ALA A 96 -70.51 29.20 1.45
C ALA A 96 -69.05 29.12 0.99
N ALA A 97 -68.44 30.25 0.63
CA ALA A 97 -67.03 30.32 0.26
C ALA A 97 -66.11 30.08 1.48
N GLU A 98 -66.48 30.58 2.66
CA GLU A 98 -65.76 30.32 3.91
C GLU A 98 -65.80 28.83 4.26
N ASP A 99 -66.97 28.20 4.16
CA ASP A 99 -67.13 26.75 4.34
C ASP A 99 -66.30 25.96 3.32
N GLU A 100 -66.33 26.36 2.03
CA GLU A 100 -65.54 25.70 0.99
C GLU A 100 -64.04 25.84 1.25
N VAL A 101 -63.55 27.02 1.63
CA VAL A 101 -62.15 27.24 2.01
C VAL A 101 -61.76 26.39 3.21
N GLN A 102 -62.64 26.24 4.20
CA GLN A 102 -62.39 25.41 5.37
C GLN A 102 -62.28 23.93 4.97
N THR A 103 -63.18 23.42 4.13
CA THR A 103 -63.09 22.04 3.63
C THR A 103 -61.84 21.80 2.78
N LEU A 104 -61.42 22.77 1.97
CA LEU A 104 -60.17 22.72 1.21
C LEU A 104 -58.95 22.65 2.12
N ARG A 105 -58.94 23.43 3.21
CA ARG A 105 -57.86 23.39 4.20
C ARG A 105 -57.79 22.05 4.91
N GLU A 106 -58.91 21.52 5.36
CA GLU A 106 -58.98 20.20 6.01
C GLU A 106 -58.51 19.10 5.08
N ARG A 107 -58.95 19.13 3.80
CA ARG A 107 -58.49 18.19 2.79
C ARG A 107 -56.99 18.30 2.53
N ALA A 108 -56.47 19.52 2.40
CA ALA A 108 -55.05 19.75 2.17
C ALA A 108 -54.19 19.29 3.37
N GLN A 109 -54.64 19.55 4.60
CA GLN A 109 -54.00 19.06 5.82
C GLN A 109 -53.98 17.54 5.87
N HIS A 110 -55.13 16.90 5.61
CA HIS A 110 -55.21 15.44 5.59
C HIS A 110 -54.32 14.82 4.52
N GLN A 111 -54.28 15.41 3.31
CA GLN A 111 -53.38 14.96 2.25
C GLN A 111 -51.91 15.14 2.64
N ALA A 112 -51.55 16.27 3.27
CA ALA A 112 -50.19 16.50 3.75
C ALA A 112 -49.79 15.48 4.83
N GLU A 113 -50.70 15.12 5.74
CA GLU A 113 -50.48 14.09 6.75
C GLU A 113 -50.30 12.70 6.12
N ILE A 114 -51.11 12.33 5.12
CA ILE A 114 -50.95 11.07 4.39
C ILE A 114 -49.58 11.03 3.68
N VAL A 115 -49.23 12.10 2.97
CA VAL A 115 -47.95 12.16 2.24
C VAL A 115 -46.78 12.10 3.21
N ARG A 116 -46.85 12.84 4.33
CA ARG A 116 -45.81 12.82 5.36
C ARG A 116 -45.68 11.44 5.99
N GLY A 117 -46.79 10.84 6.41
CA GLY A 117 -46.79 9.50 7.00
C GLY A 117 -46.31 8.43 6.02
N SER A 118 -46.66 8.54 4.72
CA SER A 118 -46.13 7.63 3.69
C SER A 118 -44.62 7.80 3.51
N ALA A 119 -44.13 9.04 3.48
CA ALA A 119 -42.70 9.33 3.33
C ALA A 119 -41.89 8.90 4.56
N GLU A 120 -42.42 9.09 5.77
CA GLU A 120 -41.83 8.61 7.02
C GLU A 120 -41.73 7.07 7.01
N ASN A 121 -42.83 6.37 6.68
CA ASN A 121 -42.83 4.91 6.58
C ASN A 121 -41.87 4.38 5.50
N GLU A 122 -41.76 5.05 4.36
CA GLU A 122 -40.82 4.66 3.30
C GLU A 122 -39.37 4.89 3.73
N ALA A 123 -39.09 6.02 4.41
CA ALA A 123 -37.77 6.29 4.97
C ALA A 123 -37.38 5.24 6.01
N ASP A 124 -38.28 4.90 6.94
CA ASP A 124 -38.04 3.88 7.96
C ASP A 124 -37.75 2.51 7.33
N ARG A 125 -38.50 2.12 6.30
CA ARG A 125 -38.25 0.88 5.54
C ARG A 125 -36.89 0.89 4.85
N LEU A 126 -36.51 1.99 4.20
CA LEU A 126 -35.21 2.12 3.55
C LEU A 126 -34.06 2.04 4.56
N VAL A 127 -34.24 2.61 5.76
CA VAL A 127 -33.27 2.48 6.84
C VAL A 127 -33.15 1.04 7.30
N GLU A 128 -34.27 0.34 7.54
CA GLU A 128 -34.29 -1.06 7.94
C GLU A 128 -33.63 -1.98 6.88
N GLU A 129 -33.95 -1.77 5.60
CA GLU A 129 -33.33 -2.49 4.49
C GLU A 129 -31.82 -2.24 4.41
N ALA A 130 -31.38 -0.99 4.58
CA ALA A 130 -29.97 -0.64 4.57
C ALA A 130 -29.22 -1.24 5.79
N GLU A 131 -29.83 -1.24 6.96
CA GLU A 131 -29.29 -1.86 8.17
C GLU A 131 -29.15 -3.37 8.01
N ASN A 132 -30.17 -4.04 7.46
CA ASN A 132 -30.15 -5.47 7.17
C ASN A 132 -29.07 -5.82 6.15
N ALA A 133 -29.00 -5.12 5.02
CA ALA A 133 -27.96 -5.34 4.00
C ALA A 133 -26.55 -5.12 4.58
N ALA A 134 -26.38 -4.09 5.42
CA ALA A 134 -25.11 -3.85 6.08
C ALA A 134 -24.78 -4.93 7.13
N ALA A 135 -25.77 -5.51 7.81
CA ALA A 135 -25.58 -6.62 8.73
C ALA A 135 -25.17 -7.90 8.00
N GLU A 136 -25.81 -8.21 6.87
CA GLU A 136 -25.47 -9.34 6.00
C GLU A 136 -24.03 -9.23 5.48
N LEU A 137 -23.66 -8.08 4.92
CA LEU A 137 -22.29 -7.85 4.44
C LEU A 137 -21.24 -7.98 5.56
N ARG A 138 -21.54 -7.51 6.77
CA ARG A 138 -20.65 -7.69 7.92
C ARG A 138 -20.53 -9.16 8.31
N ALA A 139 -21.62 -9.91 8.29
CA ALA A 139 -21.62 -11.34 8.57
C ALA A 139 -20.78 -12.09 7.52
N GLU A 140 -20.97 -11.83 6.23
CA GLU A 140 -20.19 -12.41 5.14
C GLU A 140 -18.70 -12.08 5.27
N CYS A 141 -18.36 -10.81 5.51
CA CYS A 141 -16.97 -10.40 5.72
C CYS A 141 -16.35 -11.12 6.92
N SER A 142 -17.09 -11.25 8.02
CA SER A 142 -16.61 -11.97 9.20
C SER A 142 -16.39 -13.46 8.92
N SER A 143 -17.27 -14.09 8.14
CA SER A 143 -17.13 -15.48 7.71
C SER A 143 -15.90 -15.67 6.84
N LEU A 144 -15.73 -14.83 5.80
CA LEU A 144 -14.58 -14.87 4.90
C LEU A 144 -13.26 -14.64 5.64
N LEU A 145 -13.22 -13.69 6.59
CA LEU A 145 -12.05 -13.48 7.43
C LEU A 145 -11.72 -14.72 8.26
N SER A 146 -12.73 -15.33 8.89
CA SER A 146 -12.53 -16.57 9.65
C SER A 146 -12.04 -17.74 8.79
N GLU A 147 -12.50 -17.84 7.55
CA GLU A 147 -12.04 -18.85 6.59
C GLU A 147 -10.60 -18.63 6.15
N VAL A 148 -10.23 -17.38 5.85
CA VAL A 148 -8.87 -17.00 5.48
C VAL A 148 -7.92 -17.25 6.65
N GLU A 149 -8.32 -16.90 7.87
CA GLU A 149 -7.54 -17.19 9.08
C GLU A 149 -7.36 -18.70 9.28
N ARG A 150 -8.44 -19.48 9.16
CA ARG A 150 -8.39 -20.94 9.25
C ARG A 150 -7.44 -21.54 8.21
N ARG A 151 -7.52 -21.07 6.96
CA ARG A 151 -6.64 -21.51 5.87
C ARG A 151 -5.19 -21.13 6.14
N ARG A 152 -4.93 -19.91 6.62
CA ARG A 152 -3.59 -19.44 6.98
C ARG A 152 -2.99 -20.29 8.09
N ASP A 153 -3.77 -20.60 9.12
CA ASP A 153 -3.30 -21.40 10.24
C ASP A 153 -3.09 -22.87 9.86
N GLN A 154 -3.93 -23.41 8.98
CA GLN A 154 -3.70 -24.73 8.39
C GLN A 154 -2.37 -24.77 7.61
N MET A 155 -2.15 -23.83 6.69
CA MET A 155 -0.90 -23.74 5.93
C MET A 155 0.32 -23.60 6.85
N ARG A 156 0.22 -22.79 7.91
CA ARG A 156 1.29 -22.64 8.91
C ARG A 156 1.60 -23.97 9.62
N ARG A 157 0.57 -24.74 10.01
CA ARG A 157 0.75 -26.05 10.65
C ARG A 157 1.39 -27.05 9.69
N GLU A 158 0.92 -27.08 8.44
CA GLU A 158 1.48 -27.95 7.40
C GLU A 158 2.95 -27.61 7.14
N HIS A 159 3.30 -26.33 6.99
CA HIS A 159 4.68 -25.90 6.84
C HIS A 159 5.54 -26.20 8.07
N ALA A 160 5.02 -25.98 9.28
CA ALA A 160 5.74 -26.31 10.51
C ALA A 160 6.03 -27.83 10.61
N SER A 161 5.05 -28.66 10.25
CA SER A 161 5.18 -30.11 10.16
C SER A 161 6.23 -30.52 9.12
N GLN A 162 6.13 -29.99 7.89
CA GLN A 162 7.10 -30.27 6.84
C GLN A 162 8.52 -29.87 7.23
N VAL A 163 8.71 -28.69 7.83
CA VAL A 163 10.03 -28.25 8.30
C VAL A 163 10.55 -29.15 9.41
N HIS A 164 9.68 -29.61 10.32
CA HIS A 164 10.05 -30.56 11.35
C HIS A 164 10.50 -31.89 10.74
N ASP A 165 9.70 -32.48 9.85
CA ASP A 165 10.02 -33.73 9.15
C ASP A 165 11.34 -33.64 8.37
N MET A 166 11.57 -32.53 7.67
CA MET A 166 12.81 -32.32 6.93
C MET A 166 14.02 -32.22 7.86
N ARG A 167 13.89 -31.52 9.00
CA ARG A 167 14.95 -31.45 10.02
C ARG A 167 15.22 -32.82 10.66
N GLU A 168 14.18 -33.60 10.91
CA GLU A 168 14.35 -34.97 11.44
C GLU A 168 15.08 -35.87 10.45
N ARG A 169 14.69 -35.84 9.16
CA ARG A 169 15.35 -36.60 8.10
C ARG A 169 16.82 -36.20 7.96
N GLU A 170 17.09 -34.90 7.94
CA GLU A 170 18.46 -34.37 7.91
C GLU A 170 19.26 -34.85 9.13
N HIS A 171 18.68 -34.78 10.33
CA HIS A 171 19.35 -35.23 11.54
C HIS A 171 19.66 -36.74 11.49
N ARG A 172 18.71 -37.56 11.03
CA ARG A 172 18.91 -39.01 10.84
C ARG A 172 20.02 -39.30 9.84
N LEU A 173 20.04 -38.61 8.70
CA LEU A 173 21.08 -38.77 7.68
C LEU A 173 22.46 -38.37 8.22
N ARG A 174 22.57 -37.21 8.88
CA ARG A 174 23.82 -36.76 9.52
C ARG A 174 24.30 -37.73 10.60
N LYS A 175 23.38 -38.37 11.32
CA LYS A 175 23.73 -39.41 12.29
C LYS A 175 24.26 -40.67 11.60
N ALA A 176 23.53 -41.18 10.59
CA ALA A 176 23.95 -42.35 9.82
C ALA A 176 25.34 -42.16 9.19
N ILE A 177 25.58 -41.03 8.52
CA ILE A 177 26.89 -40.72 7.92
C ILE A 177 28.00 -40.69 8.98
N ARG A 178 27.74 -40.12 10.16
CA ARG A 178 28.74 -40.10 11.26
C ARG A 178 29.03 -41.50 11.79
N ASP A 179 28.00 -42.33 11.93
CA ASP A 179 28.15 -43.68 12.45
C ASP A 179 28.89 -44.58 11.43
N GLU A 180 28.58 -44.45 10.14
CA GLU A 180 29.30 -45.13 9.04
C GLU A 180 30.75 -44.66 8.95
N TYR A 181 31.00 -43.35 9.00
CA TYR A 181 32.36 -42.81 8.99
C TYR A 181 33.18 -43.33 10.18
N LYS A 182 32.59 -43.36 11.38
CA LYS A 182 33.26 -43.94 12.55
C LYS A 182 33.59 -45.41 12.36
N ALA A 183 32.65 -46.21 11.83
CA ALA A 183 32.86 -47.63 11.58
C ALA A 183 33.96 -47.88 10.51
N MET A 184 33.98 -47.09 9.44
CA MET A 184 35.04 -47.17 8.43
C MET A 184 36.40 -46.79 9.01
N VAL A 185 36.47 -45.72 9.81
CA VAL A 185 37.70 -45.28 10.47
C VAL A 185 38.19 -46.33 11.46
N SER A 186 37.32 -46.92 12.27
CA SER A 186 37.72 -47.97 13.21
C SER A 186 38.20 -49.23 12.47
N SER A 187 37.52 -49.66 11.41
CA SER A 187 37.95 -50.80 10.57
C SER A 187 39.32 -50.54 9.95
N ALA A 188 39.54 -49.34 9.37
CA ALA A 188 40.82 -48.98 8.79
C ALA A 188 41.94 -48.90 9.85
N GLN A 189 41.62 -48.44 11.06
CA GLN A 189 42.56 -48.43 12.19
C GLN A 189 42.93 -49.84 12.65
N GLU A 190 41.95 -50.75 12.73
CA GLU A 190 42.19 -52.16 13.05
C GLU A 190 43.09 -52.83 12.00
N GLU A 191 42.78 -52.67 10.71
CA GLU A 191 43.61 -53.18 9.61
C GLU A 191 45.03 -52.61 9.64
N ALA A 192 45.18 -51.30 9.88
CA ALA A 192 46.48 -50.66 10.02
C ALA A 192 47.28 -51.22 11.21
N ASN A 193 46.63 -51.41 12.36
CA ASN A 193 47.25 -52.01 13.54
C ASN A 193 47.66 -53.46 13.29
N GLU A 194 46.86 -54.24 12.57
CA GLU A 194 47.22 -55.60 12.18
C GLU A 194 48.44 -55.63 11.26
N LEU A 195 48.48 -54.75 10.25
CA LEU A 195 49.64 -54.65 9.36
C LEU A 195 50.91 -54.25 10.12
N ILE A 196 50.80 -53.30 11.05
CA ILE A 196 51.92 -52.91 11.93
C ILE A 196 52.37 -54.09 12.78
N ALA A 197 51.43 -54.83 13.40
CA ALA A 197 51.76 -55.98 14.23
C ALA A 197 52.44 -57.10 13.43
N ARG A 198 51.94 -57.42 12.22
CA ARG A 198 52.58 -58.39 11.30
C ARG A 198 53.97 -57.93 10.89
N ALA A 199 54.14 -56.67 10.50
CA ALA A 199 55.44 -56.11 10.14
C ALA A 199 56.43 -56.19 11.32
N GLN A 200 55.99 -55.87 12.54
CA GLN A 200 56.80 -56.01 13.75
C GLN A 200 57.19 -57.45 14.03
N GLN A 201 56.26 -58.40 13.87
CA GLN A 201 56.53 -59.82 14.03
C GLN A 201 57.56 -60.32 13.00
N GLU A 202 57.40 -59.96 11.73
CA GLU A 202 58.35 -60.33 10.69
C GLU A 202 59.73 -59.71 10.91
N CYS A 203 59.79 -58.44 11.34
CA CYS A 203 61.06 -57.80 11.70
C CYS A 203 61.70 -58.56 12.87
N GLY A 204 60.94 -58.86 13.93
CA GLY A 204 61.45 -59.63 15.06
C GLY A 204 61.91 -61.04 14.69
N GLN A 205 61.26 -61.72 13.74
CA GLN A 205 61.70 -63.01 13.22
C GLN A 205 63.02 -62.89 12.44
N ARG A 206 63.11 -61.92 11.52
CA ARG A 206 64.35 -61.67 10.76
C ARG A 206 65.50 -61.25 11.65
N ASP A 207 65.22 -60.46 12.69
CA ASP A 207 66.20 -60.04 13.69
C ASP A 207 66.69 -61.28 14.47
N ALA A 208 65.78 -62.15 14.92
CA ALA A 208 66.15 -63.38 15.61
C ALA A 208 66.94 -64.37 14.72
N GLU A 209 66.54 -64.56 13.45
CA GLU A 209 67.28 -65.37 12.48
C GLU A 209 68.68 -64.80 12.23
N SER A 210 68.78 -63.46 12.10
CA SER A 210 70.06 -62.77 11.92
C SER A 210 70.95 -62.92 13.16
N GLU A 211 70.37 -62.82 14.36
CA GLU A 211 71.09 -63.07 15.61
C GLU A 211 71.55 -64.52 15.73
N GLN A 212 70.73 -65.49 15.35
CA GLN A 212 71.11 -66.90 15.31
C GLN A 212 72.27 -67.15 14.36
N LEU A 213 72.18 -66.66 13.12
CA LEU A 213 73.27 -66.78 12.16
C LEU A 213 74.55 -66.09 12.67
N ARG A 214 74.41 -64.93 13.34
CA ARG A 214 75.55 -64.24 13.96
C ARG A 214 76.20 -65.09 15.05
N LEU A 215 75.41 -65.75 15.88
CA LEU A 215 75.92 -66.67 16.91
C LEU A 215 76.57 -67.90 16.29
N ASP A 216 75.96 -68.53 15.29
CA ASP A 216 76.52 -69.69 14.59
C ASP A 216 77.86 -69.36 13.92
N VAL A 217 77.96 -68.21 13.24
CA VAL A 217 79.21 -67.73 12.65
C VAL A 217 80.26 -67.47 13.74
N GLN A 218 79.87 -66.92 14.89
CA GLN A 218 80.78 -66.75 16.02
C GLN A 218 81.29 -68.09 16.54
N GLU A 219 80.42 -69.09 16.68
CA GLU A 219 80.82 -70.45 17.06
C GLU A 219 81.77 -71.08 16.05
N GLU A 220 81.50 -70.96 14.75
CA GLU A 220 82.40 -71.45 13.70
C GLU A 220 83.77 -70.78 13.74
N ILE A 221 83.81 -69.46 13.93
CA ILE A 221 85.06 -68.71 14.11
C ILE A 221 85.80 -69.24 15.33
N HIS A 222 85.11 -69.49 16.44
CA HIS A 222 85.72 -70.07 17.63
C HIS A 222 86.27 -71.48 17.36
N ARG A 223 85.52 -72.35 16.66
CA ARG A 223 85.98 -73.70 16.28
C ARG A 223 87.21 -73.65 15.38
N LYS A 224 87.16 -72.89 14.28
CA LYS A 224 88.31 -72.69 13.37
C LYS A 224 89.51 -72.09 14.09
N ARG A 225 89.30 -71.15 15.02
CA ARG A 225 90.36 -70.60 15.86
C ARG A 225 91.00 -71.67 16.74
N THR A 226 90.20 -72.53 17.38
CA THR A 226 90.73 -73.64 18.19
C THR A 226 91.48 -74.67 17.32
N GLU A 227 90.98 -74.99 16.13
CA GLU A 227 91.66 -75.87 15.16
C GLU A 227 92.98 -75.27 14.70
N LEU A 228 93.00 -73.97 14.37
CA LEU A 228 94.23 -73.26 14.01
C LEU A 228 95.22 -73.20 15.17
N GLU A 229 94.76 -73.02 16.41
CA GLU A 229 95.63 -73.06 17.59
C GLU A 229 96.19 -74.47 17.82
N GLN A 230 95.40 -75.53 17.60
CA GLN A 230 95.87 -76.92 17.65
C GLN A 230 96.87 -77.23 16.53
N LEU A 231 96.61 -76.80 15.29
CA LEU A 231 97.55 -76.91 14.17
C LEU A 231 98.84 -76.13 14.45
N ARG A 232 98.72 -74.94 15.03
CA ARG A 232 99.88 -74.15 15.46
C ARG A 232 100.66 -74.90 16.54
N GLN A 233 100.00 -75.46 17.55
CA GLN A 233 100.66 -76.25 18.60
C GLN A 233 101.34 -77.50 18.02
N THR A 234 100.71 -78.20 17.07
CA THR A 234 101.34 -79.37 16.42
C THR A 234 102.53 -78.97 15.56
N VAL A 235 102.45 -77.90 14.76
CA VAL A 235 103.60 -77.36 14.00
C VAL A 235 104.71 -76.87 14.93
N LEU A 236 104.37 -76.16 16.02
CA LEU A 236 105.37 -75.77 17.02
C LEU A 236 106.00 -76.98 17.69
N SER A 237 105.24 -78.05 17.96
CA SER A 237 105.78 -79.28 18.52
C SER A 237 106.65 -80.05 17.52
N SER A 238 106.28 -80.08 16.23
CA SER A 238 107.09 -80.74 15.19
C SER A 238 108.35 -79.93 14.88
N LEU A 239 108.27 -78.60 14.85
CA LEU A 239 109.43 -77.71 14.81
C LEU A 239 110.28 -77.85 16.08
N GLY A 240 109.67 -78.04 17.25
CA GLY A 240 110.37 -78.36 18.50
C GLY A 240 111.15 -79.66 18.36
N THR A 241 110.53 -80.75 17.87
CA THR A 241 111.24 -82.02 17.61
C THR A 241 112.29 -81.91 16.50
N ALA A 242 112.06 -81.07 15.48
CA ALA A 242 113.03 -80.79 14.44
C ALA A 242 114.21 -79.98 15.00
N ALA A 243 113.96 -79.01 15.86
CA ALA A 243 114.98 -78.28 16.60
C ALA A 243 115.74 -79.21 17.53
N ASP A 244 115.07 -80.11 18.26
CA ASP A 244 115.72 -81.10 19.13
C ASP A 244 116.57 -82.11 18.32
N THR A 245 116.16 -82.47 17.10
CA THR A 245 116.95 -83.35 16.21
C THR A 245 118.09 -82.61 15.51
N ILE A 246 117.93 -81.32 15.21
CA ILE A 246 119.02 -80.44 14.79
C ILE A 246 119.99 -80.22 15.96
N ASP A 247 119.51 -80.03 17.18
CA ASP A 247 120.33 -79.94 18.39
C ASP A 247 121.02 -81.27 18.68
N ALA A 248 120.35 -82.40 18.47
CA ALA A 248 120.94 -83.75 18.58
C ALA A 248 121.97 -84.03 17.47
N SER A 249 121.76 -83.53 16.24
CA SER A 249 122.72 -83.70 15.13
C SER A 249 123.86 -82.67 15.16
N THR A 250 123.64 -81.47 15.70
CA THR A 250 124.71 -80.50 16.01
C THR A 250 125.51 -80.96 17.23
N THR A 251 124.90 -81.51 18.28
CA THR A 251 125.65 -82.17 19.37
C THR A 251 126.36 -83.45 18.92
N ALA A 252 125.82 -84.22 17.98
CA ALA A 252 126.51 -85.38 17.39
C ALA A 252 127.68 -84.97 16.46
N LEU A 253 127.61 -83.81 15.80
CA LEU A 253 128.70 -83.28 14.96
C LEU A 253 129.74 -82.47 15.75
N HIS A 254 129.51 -82.14 17.03
CA HIS A 254 130.44 -81.35 17.86
C HIS A 254 131.32 -82.16 18.83
N ALA A 255 131.28 -83.49 18.82
CA ALA A 255 132.06 -84.35 19.72
C ALA A 255 133.26 -85.07 19.06
N GLN A 256 133.83 -84.55 17.96
CA GLN A 256 135.12 -85.02 17.44
C GLN A 256 135.93 -83.93 16.68
N ALA A 257 136.48 -82.97 17.43
CA ALA A 257 137.69 -82.15 17.16
C ALA A 257 137.70 -81.17 15.94
N PRO A 258 138.65 -80.20 15.86
CA PRO A 258 139.02 -79.19 16.86
C PRO A 258 139.08 -77.74 16.28
N SER A 259 139.12 -76.75 17.18
CA SER A 259 139.74 -75.40 17.10
C SER A 259 139.81 -74.61 15.78
N SER A 260 139.37 -73.35 15.78
CA SER A 260 140.24 -72.15 15.81
C SER A 260 139.45 -70.83 15.68
N ASP A 261 140.05 -69.78 16.22
CA ASP A 261 139.66 -68.36 16.27
C ASP A 261 139.35 -67.66 14.93
N ILE A 262 138.87 -66.42 15.08
CA ILE A 262 138.91 -65.20 14.22
C ILE A 262 137.46 -64.69 13.97
N ASP A 263 136.97 -63.69 14.70
CA ASP A 263 137.22 -62.23 14.62
C ASP A 263 136.37 -61.52 13.54
N GLN A 264 135.98 -60.27 13.84
CA GLN A 264 135.42 -59.20 12.96
C GLN A 264 133.89 -58.95 12.88
N GLN A 265 133.54 -57.82 13.49
CA GLN A 265 132.48 -56.80 13.31
C GLN A 265 132.40 -56.24 11.84
N PRO A 266 131.61 -55.18 11.46
CA PRO A 266 130.16 -54.78 11.44
C PRO A 266 129.67 -54.54 9.95
N PRO A 267 128.84 -53.54 9.48
CA PRO A 267 127.74 -52.67 9.98
C PRO A 267 126.43 -52.60 9.09
N LEU A 268 125.41 -51.81 9.55
CA LEU A 268 124.17 -51.17 8.96
C LEU A 268 123.99 -51.04 7.40
N PRO A 269 122.77 -50.87 6.79
CA PRO A 269 121.75 -49.80 7.06
C PRO A 269 120.22 -50.05 6.76
N ASP A 270 119.36 -49.04 7.06
CA ASP A 270 117.88 -48.85 6.88
C ASP A 270 117.37 -48.73 5.40
N PRO A 271 116.10 -48.33 5.07
CA PRO A 271 114.70 -48.75 5.39
C PRO A 271 113.89 -49.13 4.10
N PRO A 272 112.55 -49.40 4.09
CA PRO A 272 111.55 -48.34 3.78
C PRO A 272 110.14 -48.51 4.43
N PRO A 273 109.26 -47.49 4.36
CA PRO A 273 107.88 -47.56 4.84
C PRO A 273 106.95 -48.17 3.78
N VAL A 274 105.99 -49.02 4.16
CA VAL A 274 104.98 -49.53 3.21
C VAL A 274 103.57 -49.20 3.70
N ARG A 275 102.84 -48.63 2.75
CA ARG A 275 101.58 -47.89 2.83
C ARG A 275 100.36 -48.80 2.98
N LEU A 276 99.32 -48.24 3.59
CA LEU A 276 97.92 -48.65 3.46
C LEU A 276 97.53 -48.82 1.98
N PRO A 277 96.78 -49.87 1.59
CA PRO A 277 95.96 -49.80 0.41
C PRO A 277 94.74 -48.92 0.69
N GLU A 278 94.59 -47.92 -0.16
CA GLU A 278 93.48 -46.98 -0.24
C GLU A 278 92.14 -47.72 -0.41
N GLN A 279 91.17 -47.22 0.34
CA GLN A 279 89.73 -47.38 0.14
C GLN A 279 89.39 -47.09 -1.33
N GLN A 280 89.09 -48.13 -2.11
CA GLN A 280 88.44 -47.95 -3.40
C GLN A 280 86.99 -47.54 -3.15
N ASP A 281 86.75 -46.23 -3.14
CA ASP A 281 85.44 -45.63 -3.36
C ASP A 281 84.98 -45.95 -4.79
N ASN A 282 84.43 -47.16 -4.96
CA ASN A 282 83.72 -47.57 -6.16
C ASN A 282 82.38 -48.19 -5.77
N VAL A 283 81.50 -47.38 -5.18
CA VAL A 283 80.06 -47.63 -5.26
C VAL A 283 79.41 -46.42 -5.91
N ARG A 284 79.08 -46.62 -7.18
CA ARG A 284 78.29 -45.72 -8.01
C ARG A 284 76.97 -45.40 -7.30
N THR A 285 76.80 -44.15 -6.93
CA THR A 285 75.50 -43.58 -6.57
C THR A 285 74.60 -43.63 -7.82
N TYR A 286 73.64 -44.55 -7.86
CA TYR A 286 72.54 -44.46 -8.81
C TYR A 286 71.63 -43.31 -8.36
N THR A 287 71.83 -42.13 -8.95
CA THR A 287 70.85 -41.05 -8.86
C THR A 287 69.75 -41.34 -9.88
N ILE A 288 68.55 -41.67 -9.40
CA ILE A 288 67.35 -41.79 -10.23
C ILE A 288 66.91 -40.36 -10.59
N PRO A 289 66.83 -39.96 -11.88
CA PRO A 289 66.29 -38.67 -12.25
C PRO A 289 64.76 -38.69 -12.11
N LEU A 290 64.23 -37.79 -11.26
CA LEU A 290 62.81 -37.45 -11.22
C LEU A 290 62.45 -36.73 -12.53
N ASN A 291 61.69 -37.40 -13.40
CA ASN A 291 61.02 -36.78 -14.53
C ASN A 291 60.01 -35.75 -14.02
N ASN A 292 60.33 -34.47 -14.17
CA ASN A 292 59.42 -33.36 -13.95
C ASN A 292 58.74 -33.04 -15.28
N ASN A 293 57.56 -33.59 -15.51
CA ASN A 293 56.68 -33.22 -16.62
C ASN A 293 55.24 -33.16 -16.09
N GLY A 294 54.69 -31.95 -16.01
CA GLY A 294 53.35 -31.71 -15.48
C GLY A 294 52.98 -30.24 -15.40
N THR A 295 53.03 -29.56 -16.55
CA THR A 295 52.28 -28.32 -16.82
C THR A 295 50.79 -28.49 -16.56
N SER A 296 50.18 -27.63 -15.71
CA SER A 296 48.97 -26.88 -16.07
C SER A 296 48.59 -25.81 -15.03
N LEU A 297 48.60 -24.57 -15.52
CA LEU A 297 47.75 -23.42 -15.20
C LEU A 297 47.35 -23.15 -13.74
N ASP A 298 48.14 -22.24 -13.17
CA ASP A 298 47.66 -21.16 -12.31
C ASP A 298 46.77 -20.20 -13.13
N SER A 299 45.55 -19.93 -12.68
CA SER A 299 44.74 -18.80 -13.17
C SER A 299 43.96 -18.21 -12.00
N ALA A 300 44.51 -17.11 -11.53
CA ALA A 300 44.01 -16.28 -10.46
C ALA A 300 42.71 -15.57 -10.84
N MET A 301 41.82 -15.47 -9.85
CA MET A 301 40.84 -14.37 -9.72
C MET A 301 41.59 -13.02 -9.71
N PRO A 302 41.00 -11.93 -10.24
CA PRO A 302 40.41 -10.98 -9.30
C PRO A 302 39.18 -10.17 -9.79
N VAL A 303 38.29 -9.89 -8.82
CA VAL A 303 37.70 -8.58 -8.43
C VAL A 303 37.04 -7.68 -9.49
N ALA A 304 35.71 -7.53 -9.29
CA ALA A 304 34.84 -6.35 -9.32
C ALA A 304 35.11 -5.15 -10.26
N THR A 305 34.06 -4.79 -11.02
CA THR A 305 33.71 -3.39 -11.34
C THR A 305 32.20 -3.19 -11.33
N ASP A 306 31.79 -2.13 -10.63
CA ASP A 306 30.45 -1.57 -10.50
C ASP A 306 29.83 -1.07 -11.83
N GLY A 307 28.50 -0.89 -11.80
CA GLY A 307 27.89 0.37 -12.25
C GLY A 307 26.96 0.32 -13.47
N HIS A 308 25.65 0.43 -13.19
CA HIS A 308 24.70 1.41 -13.78
C HIS A 308 24.59 1.48 -15.33
N THR A 309 23.44 1.40 -15.99
CA THR A 309 22.32 2.37 -15.96
C THR A 309 21.24 1.96 -17.01
N THR A 310 19.96 2.18 -16.67
CA THR A 310 18.77 2.56 -17.50
C THR A 310 18.33 1.80 -18.76
N ASP A 311 17.08 1.33 -18.76
CA ASP A 311 15.92 1.82 -19.55
C ASP A 311 14.73 0.84 -19.34
N GLY A 312 13.46 1.21 -19.17
CA GLY A 312 12.74 2.38 -19.66
C GLY A 312 11.54 1.91 -20.52
N HIS A 313 10.46 1.44 -19.90
CA HIS A 313 9.14 1.20 -20.51
C HIS A 313 8.09 1.39 -19.39
N THR A 314 7.50 2.57 -19.16
CA THR A 314 6.46 3.28 -19.94
C THR A 314 5.32 2.33 -20.33
N ALA A 315 4.34 2.14 -19.46
CA ALA A 315 3.11 2.93 -19.33
C ALA A 315 2.19 2.81 -20.55
N ASP A 316 1.02 2.19 -20.34
CA ASP A 316 -0.21 2.74 -20.91
C ASP A 316 -1.42 2.34 -20.06
N GLY A 317 -2.09 3.39 -19.56
CA GLY A 317 -3.41 3.31 -18.98
C GLY A 317 -4.43 3.83 -19.99
N HIS A 318 -5.48 3.05 -20.23
CA HIS A 318 -6.77 3.43 -20.80
C HIS A 318 -7.80 2.52 -20.11
N GLY A 319 -8.97 2.94 -19.65
CA GLY A 319 -9.72 4.15 -19.84
C GLY A 319 -11.17 3.80 -19.46
N THR A 320 -11.77 4.63 -18.62
CA THR A 320 -13.18 4.62 -18.22
C THR A 320 -14.12 4.90 -19.40
N ALA A 321 -15.22 4.14 -19.51
CA ALA A 321 -16.52 4.49 -20.13
C ALA A 321 -17.47 3.29 -19.90
N GLN A 322 -18.58 3.34 -19.15
CA GLN A 322 -19.79 4.17 -19.23
C GLN A 322 -20.55 4.04 -20.57
N ARG A 323 -21.66 3.30 -20.55
CA ARG A 323 -22.87 3.27 -21.43
C ARG A 323 -23.60 1.95 -21.16
N SER A 324 -24.90 1.81 -21.06
CA SER A 324 -26.09 2.67 -21.03
C SER A 324 -27.22 1.80 -20.49
#